data_AF-A0A936IXA1-F1
#
_entry.id   AF-A0A936IXA1-F1
#
_cell.length_a   1.000
_cell.length_b   1.000
_cell.length_c   1.000
_cell.angle_alpha   90.00
_cell.angle_beta   90.00
_cell.angle_gamma   90.00
#
_symmetry.space_group_name_H-M   'P 1'
#
loop_
_entity.id
_entity.type
_entity.pdbx_description
1 polymer ?
#
loop_
_entity_poly.entity_id
_entity_poly.type
_entity_poly.pdbx_seq_one_letter_code
_entity_poly.pdbx_strand_id
1 'polypeptide(L)'
;MRRKVTIRDIELYARSNDGTSGVEAFGAYNSSQDFVFDRVVFHNFDRGINAYGLPQTDLNWQFDYVKVNNSRFVFSRDTGIFTNVRNSDWKISGSLFINPPKRAGQNANSMHFERAAGILIQDTFGGGFGNAPGGTFLNILDSGGITIIASQTEAMTNSIVYNAVNNPLAGDYSAPIMMINSAFGNPIVFNARRTFVSTGNFFTGDTFKADERLRVYSTGDRFCYDGFTLAAAALRKRCSTKLPSYL
;
A
#
# COMPACT_ATOMS: atom_id res chain seq x y z
N MET A 1 -14.38 23.04 14.63
CA MET A 1 -15.65 22.73 13.94
C MET A 1 -15.53 21.29 13.41
N ARG A 2 -16.22 20.30 14.00
CA ARG A 2 -16.20 18.91 13.50
C ARG A 2 -17.03 18.84 12.23
N ARG A 3 -16.40 18.52 11.09
CA ARG A 3 -17.11 18.24 9.83
C ARG A 3 -16.82 16.80 9.43
N LYS A 4 -17.61 15.89 9.98
CA LYS A 4 -17.60 14.49 9.55
C LYS A 4 -18.26 14.41 8.18
N VAL A 5 -17.58 13.77 7.24
CA VAL A 5 -18.15 13.45 5.92
C VAL A 5 -18.30 11.94 5.83
N THR A 6 -19.49 11.48 5.47
CA THR A 6 -19.76 10.05 5.30
C THR A 6 -20.46 9.80 3.98
N ILE A 7 -19.87 8.94 3.16
CA ILE A 7 -20.44 8.43 1.91
C ILE A 7 -20.63 6.93 2.10
N ARG A 8 -21.84 6.44 1.83
CA ARG A 8 -22.16 5.03 2.08
C ARG A 8 -23.19 4.50 1.11
N ASP A 9 -23.16 3.18 0.92
CA ASP A 9 -24.21 2.42 0.24
C ASP A 9 -24.50 2.93 -1.19
N ILE A 10 -23.44 3.25 -1.94
CA ILE A 10 -23.54 3.82 -3.29
C ILE A 10 -22.49 3.24 -4.24
N GLU A 11 -22.85 3.11 -5.51
CA GLU A 11 -21.91 2.90 -6.61
C GLU A 11 -21.70 4.22 -7.37
N LEU A 12 -20.44 4.60 -7.50
CA LEU A 12 -19.97 5.68 -8.35
C LEU A 12 -19.32 5.04 -9.59
N TYR A 13 -19.73 5.49 -10.77
CA TYR A 13 -19.25 4.97 -12.04
C TYR A 13 -18.88 6.12 -12.98
N ALA A 14 -17.70 6.04 -13.59
CA ALA A 14 -17.31 6.94 -14.67
C ALA A 14 -17.40 6.25 -16.04
N ARG A 15 -17.90 6.99 -17.04
CA ARG A 15 -17.95 6.53 -18.43
C ARG A 15 -16.56 6.45 -19.08
N SER A 16 -15.62 7.26 -18.58
CA SER A 16 -14.23 7.28 -18.99
C SER A 16 -13.35 7.32 -17.73
N ASN A 17 -12.22 6.63 -17.77
CA ASN A 17 -11.22 6.58 -16.70
C ASN A 17 -10.03 7.51 -16.95
N ASP A 18 -10.16 8.49 -17.86
CA ASP A 18 -9.11 9.46 -18.14
C ASP A 18 -9.28 10.71 -17.28
N GLY A 19 -8.36 10.93 -16.34
CA GLY A 19 -8.36 12.09 -15.44
C GLY A 19 -9.58 12.19 -14.52
N THR A 20 -10.32 11.10 -14.29
CA THR A 20 -11.53 11.10 -13.46
C THR A 20 -11.24 10.62 -12.04
N SER A 21 -11.85 11.29 -11.06
CA SER A 21 -11.80 10.89 -9.65
C SER A 21 -13.21 10.55 -9.16
N GLY A 22 -13.36 9.44 -8.43
CA GLY A 22 -14.64 9.10 -7.80
C GLY A 22 -14.98 10.07 -6.67
N VAL A 23 -14.03 10.28 -5.77
CA VAL A 23 -14.04 11.37 -4.81
C VAL A 23 -12.71 12.08 -4.87
N GLU A 24 -12.78 13.41 -4.90
CA GLU A 24 -11.62 14.27 -4.96
C GLU A 24 -11.63 15.25 -3.79
N ALA A 25 -10.49 15.33 -3.11
CA ALA A 25 -10.28 16.19 -1.97
C ALA A 25 -8.97 16.96 -2.12
N PHE A 26 -9.09 18.28 -2.26
CA PHE A 26 -7.97 19.22 -2.32
C PHE A 26 -7.99 20.16 -1.12
N GLY A 27 -6.82 20.42 -0.53
CA GLY A 27 -6.71 21.39 0.56
C GLY A 27 -5.33 22.03 0.64
N ALA A 28 -5.27 23.28 1.13
CA ALA A 28 -4.03 24.03 1.31
C ALA A 28 -3.62 24.15 2.79
N TYR A 29 -4.56 24.50 3.67
CA TYR A 29 -4.27 24.86 5.06
C TYR A 29 -4.91 23.89 6.06
N ASN A 30 -4.39 23.86 7.28
CA ASN A 30 -4.93 23.12 8.42
C ASN A 30 -5.12 21.63 8.14
N SER A 31 -6.14 21.03 8.76
CA SER A 31 -6.55 19.65 8.58
C SER A 31 -8.03 19.57 8.22
N SER A 32 -8.38 18.55 7.44
CA SER A 32 -9.74 18.03 7.35
C SER A 32 -9.72 16.62 7.91
N GLN A 33 -10.72 16.28 8.73
CA GLN A 33 -10.70 15.04 9.50
C GLN A 33 -12.06 14.34 9.46
N ASP A 34 -12.07 13.04 9.76
CA ASP A 34 -13.28 12.21 9.93
C ASP A 34 -14.06 12.02 8.62
N PHE A 35 -13.36 11.45 7.63
CA PHE A 35 -13.93 10.99 6.37
C PHE A 35 -14.20 9.50 6.44
N VAL A 36 -15.43 9.09 6.11
CA VAL A 36 -15.84 7.68 6.12
C VAL A 36 -16.46 7.31 4.78
N PHE A 37 -15.87 6.31 4.13
CA PHE A 37 -16.40 5.62 2.95
C PHE A 37 -16.79 4.21 3.38
N ASP A 38 -18.08 3.87 3.32
CA ASP A 38 -18.59 2.62 3.86
C ASP A 38 -19.51 1.91 2.86
N ARG A 39 -19.12 0.74 2.38
CA ARG A 39 -19.83 0.02 1.30
C ARG A 39 -20.03 0.89 0.05
N VAL A 40 -18.96 1.58 -0.37
CA VAL A 40 -18.94 2.37 -1.61
C VAL A 40 -18.24 1.58 -2.71
N VAL A 41 -18.79 1.60 -3.92
CA VAL A 41 -18.14 1.04 -5.10
C VAL A 41 -17.63 2.19 -5.97
N PHE A 42 -16.34 2.20 -6.26
CA PHE A 42 -15.68 3.12 -7.19
C PHE A 42 -15.34 2.34 -8.46
N HIS A 43 -16.03 2.60 -9.56
CA HIS A 43 -15.91 1.83 -10.78
C HIS A 43 -15.46 2.68 -11.97
N ASN A 44 -14.37 2.25 -12.61
CA ASN A 44 -13.87 2.78 -13.88
C ASN A 44 -13.43 4.26 -13.83
N PHE A 45 -12.85 4.69 -12.69
CA PHE A 45 -12.22 6.00 -12.55
C PHE A 45 -10.73 5.94 -12.91
N ASP A 46 -10.09 7.09 -13.14
CA ASP A 46 -8.62 7.15 -13.08
C ASP A 46 -8.16 6.88 -11.64
N ARG A 47 -8.77 7.58 -10.69
CA ARG A 47 -8.58 7.39 -9.24
C ARG A 47 -9.90 7.19 -8.52
N GLY A 48 -10.00 6.20 -7.63
CA GLY A 48 -11.21 6.03 -6.81
C GLY A 48 -11.36 7.16 -5.80
N ILE A 49 -10.39 7.28 -4.90
CA ILE A 49 -10.24 8.40 -3.97
C ILE A 49 -8.92 9.12 -4.31
N ASN A 50 -8.99 10.42 -4.56
CA ASN A 50 -7.85 11.29 -4.83
C ASN A 50 -7.76 12.37 -3.74
N ALA A 51 -6.76 12.30 -2.87
CA ALA A 51 -6.50 13.30 -1.84
C ALA A 51 -5.15 14.00 -2.09
N TYR A 52 -5.16 15.32 -2.29
CA TYR A 52 -3.96 16.06 -2.70
C TYR A 52 -3.84 17.41 -1.98
N GLY A 53 -2.67 17.68 -1.42
CA GLY A 53 -2.34 18.95 -0.79
C GLY A 53 -2.01 19.99 -1.86
N LEU A 54 -2.42 21.24 -1.70
CA LEU A 54 -2.15 22.27 -2.70
C LEU A 54 -0.68 22.73 -2.64
N PRO A 55 -0.01 22.97 -3.80
CA PRO A 55 1.42 23.32 -3.84
C PRO A 55 1.74 24.66 -3.16
N GLN A 56 0.79 25.59 -3.12
CA GLN A 56 0.95 26.92 -2.51
C GLN A 56 1.30 26.88 -1.02
N THR A 57 1.06 25.74 -0.38
CA THR A 57 1.32 25.48 1.03
C THR A 57 2.31 24.32 1.20
N ASP A 58 3.10 23.98 0.18
CA ASP A 58 4.03 22.85 0.23
C ASP A 58 3.35 21.53 0.67
N LEU A 59 2.14 21.30 0.14
CA LEU A 59 1.32 20.12 0.42
C LEU A 59 0.99 19.92 1.92
N ASN A 60 1.04 20.98 2.73
CA ASN A 60 0.91 20.91 4.20
C ASN A 60 -0.47 20.55 4.74
N TRP A 61 -1.49 20.49 3.89
CA TRP A 61 -2.82 20.08 4.32
C TRP A 61 -2.82 18.65 4.84
N GLN A 62 -3.56 18.43 5.94
CA GLN A 62 -3.71 17.12 6.56
C GLN A 62 -5.10 16.52 6.28
N PHE A 63 -5.13 15.23 5.98
CA PHE A 63 -6.34 14.49 5.66
C PHE A 63 -6.43 13.27 6.59
N ASP A 64 -6.99 13.50 7.77
CA ASP A 64 -6.80 12.61 8.92
C ASP A 64 -8.07 11.80 9.24
N TYR A 65 -7.90 10.73 10.00
CA TYR A 65 -8.99 9.89 10.47
C TYR A 65 -9.87 9.37 9.31
N VAL A 66 -9.24 8.96 8.22
CA VAL A 66 -9.92 8.48 7.02
C VAL A 66 -10.20 6.99 7.16
N LYS A 67 -11.46 6.59 6.96
CA LYS A 67 -11.91 5.21 7.05
C LYS A 67 -12.51 4.77 5.72
N VAL A 68 -12.00 3.68 5.18
CA VAL A 68 -12.54 3.00 4.00
C VAL A 68 -12.93 1.60 4.42
N ASN A 69 -14.23 1.35 4.54
CA ASN A 69 -14.77 0.10 5.07
C ASN A 69 -15.59 -0.58 4.00
N ASN A 70 -15.37 -1.89 3.82
CA ASN A 70 -16.19 -2.76 2.98
C ASN A 70 -16.43 -2.20 1.56
N SER A 71 -15.47 -1.44 1.05
CA SER A 71 -15.62 -0.68 -0.20
C SER A 71 -14.88 -1.40 -1.32
N ARG A 72 -15.26 -1.11 -2.56
CA ARG A 72 -14.72 -1.76 -3.74
C ARG A 72 -14.14 -0.75 -4.70
N PHE A 73 -12.96 -1.04 -5.21
CA PHE A 73 -12.29 -0.25 -6.25
C PHE A 73 -12.12 -1.16 -7.46
N VAL A 74 -12.84 -0.85 -8.53
CA VAL A 74 -12.94 -1.72 -9.70
C VAL A 74 -12.46 -0.94 -10.91
N PHE A 75 -11.40 -1.46 -11.54
CA PHE A 75 -10.85 -0.91 -12.77
C PHE A 75 -10.38 0.55 -12.67
N SER A 76 -9.77 0.92 -11.54
CA SER A 76 -9.04 2.18 -11.43
C SER A 76 -7.83 2.18 -12.37
N ARG A 77 -7.78 3.14 -13.31
CA ARG A 77 -6.70 3.21 -14.31
C ARG A 77 -5.36 3.51 -13.64
N ASP A 78 -5.27 4.60 -12.89
CA ASP A 78 -4.07 4.94 -12.14
C ASP A 78 -4.02 4.20 -10.80
N THR A 79 -4.89 4.57 -9.85
CA THR A 79 -4.85 4.03 -8.49
C THR A 79 -6.23 4.04 -7.81
N GLY A 80 -6.59 2.97 -7.08
CA GLY A 80 -7.81 2.96 -6.26
C GLY A 80 -7.86 4.07 -5.21
N ILE A 81 -6.87 4.13 -4.32
CA ILE A 81 -6.69 5.21 -3.34
C ILE A 81 -5.35 5.89 -3.59
N PHE A 82 -5.37 7.16 -3.97
CA PHE A 82 -4.19 7.99 -4.09
C PHE A 82 -4.18 9.06 -3.01
N THR A 83 -3.03 9.25 -2.37
CA THR A 83 -2.82 10.41 -1.51
C THR A 83 -1.43 11.00 -1.62
N ASN A 84 -1.40 12.33 -1.66
CA ASN A 84 -0.22 13.14 -1.53
C ASN A 84 -0.55 14.39 -0.67
N VAL A 85 -0.57 14.17 0.64
CA VAL A 85 -0.90 15.18 1.66
C VAL A 85 0.02 14.98 2.85
N ARG A 86 0.18 15.98 3.71
CA ARG A 86 0.98 15.84 4.92
C ARG A 86 0.18 15.10 6.01
N ASN A 87 0.84 14.21 6.76
CA ASN A 87 0.31 13.66 8.01
C ASN A 87 -1.09 12.99 7.92
N SER A 88 -1.38 12.18 6.90
CA SER A 88 -2.69 11.50 6.80
C SER A 88 -2.74 10.15 7.51
N ASP A 89 -3.88 9.87 8.17
CA ASP A 89 -4.14 8.61 8.86
C ASP A 89 -5.25 7.82 8.18
N TRP A 90 -4.95 6.58 7.80
CA TRP A 90 -5.86 5.74 7.01
C TRP A 90 -6.14 4.42 7.71
N LYS A 91 -7.43 4.08 7.83
CA LYS A 91 -7.89 2.72 8.11
C LYS A 91 -8.66 2.20 6.90
N ILE A 92 -8.11 1.21 6.23
CA ILE A 92 -8.75 0.48 5.13
C ILE A 92 -9.10 -0.91 5.63
N SER A 93 -10.38 -1.26 5.65
CA SER A 93 -10.84 -2.54 6.19
C SER A 93 -11.89 -3.22 5.32
N GLY A 94 -11.82 -4.56 5.21
CA GLY A 94 -12.82 -5.37 4.50
C GLY A 94 -12.97 -5.03 3.02
N SER A 95 -11.99 -4.36 2.41
CA SER A 95 -12.12 -3.73 1.09
C SER A 95 -11.54 -4.60 -0.01
N LEU A 96 -12.03 -4.40 -1.24
CA LEU A 96 -11.65 -5.20 -2.41
C LEU A 96 -11.15 -4.29 -3.54
N PHE A 97 -9.98 -4.59 -4.06
CA PHE A 97 -9.41 -3.93 -5.24
C PHE A 97 -9.32 -4.93 -6.40
N ILE A 98 -10.09 -4.68 -7.45
CA ILE A 98 -10.02 -5.40 -8.73
C ILE A 98 -9.32 -4.49 -9.72
N ASN A 99 -8.03 -4.71 -9.88
CA ASN A 99 -7.15 -3.85 -10.65
C ASN A 99 -7.20 -4.26 -12.13
N PRO A 100 -7.25 -3.29 -13.05
CA PRO A 100 -7.14 -3.57 -14.48
C PRO A 100 -5.70 -4.01 -14.82
N PRO A 101 -5.48 -4.62 -16.00
CA PRO A 101 -4.13 -4.95 -16.46
C PRO A 101 -3.21 -3.73 -16.45
N LYS A 102 -2.01 -3.86 -15.88
CA LYS A 102 -0.99 -2.83 -15.96
C LYS A 102 -0.54 -2.65 -17.42
N ARG A 103 -0.49 -1.40 -17.91
CA ARG A 103 -0.10 -1.04 -19.29
C ARG A 103 0.84 0.16 -19.27
N ALA A 104 1.46 0.46 -20.41
CA ALA A 104 2.21 1.71 -20.57
C ALA A 104 1.28 2.91 -20.28
N GLY A 105 1.71 3.83 -19.42
CA GLY A 105 0.89 4.98 -19.00
C GLY A 105 -0.25 4.64 -18.04
N GLN A 106 -0.26 3.44 -17.45
CA GLN A 106 -1.28 2.98 -16.53
C GLN A 106 -0.63 2.26 -15.33
N ASN A 107 -0.75 2.84 -14.14
CA ASN A 107 -0.17 2.24 -12.94
C ASN A 107 -0.98 1.04 -12.45
N ALA A 108 -2.31 1.12 -12.50
CA ALA A 108 -3.24 0.09 -12.02
C ALA A 108 -2.98 -0.34 -10.56
N ASN A 109 -2.60 0.59 -9.69
CA ASN A 109 -2.32 0.31 -8.29
C ASN A 109 -3.63 0.22 -7.48
N SER A 110 -3.61 -0.56 -6.40
CA SER A 110 -4.73 -0.53 -5.44
C SER A 110 -4.64 0.71 -4.56
N MET A 111 -3.47 0.94 -3.97
CA MET A 111 -3.21 2.08 -3.10
C MET A 111 -1.85 2.70 -3.39
N HIS A 112 -1.79 4.02 -3.38
CA HIS A 112 -0.57 4.81 -3.56
C HIS A 112 -0.54 5.96 -2.55
N PHE A 113 0.39 5.85 -1.61
CA PHE A 113 0.65 6.86 -0.59
C PHE A 113 2.00 7.53 -0.88
N GLU A 114 2.00 8.76 -1.36
CA GLU A 114 3.24 9.52 -1.41
C GLU A 114 3.71 9.92 0.00
N ARG A 115 2.76 10.28 0.86
CA ARG A 115 2.99 10.74 2.23
C ARG A 115 1.81 10.31 3.11
N ALA A 116 2.08 9.69 4.25
CA ALA A 116 1.07 9.31 5.26
C ALA A 116 1.71 9.19 6.65
N ALA A 117 0.96 9.47 7.72
CA ALA A 117 1.44 9.28 9.08
C ALA A 117 1.24 7.85 9.58
N GLY A 118 0.01 7.34 9.52
CA GLY A 118 -0.32 5.98 9.92
C GLY A 118 -1.24 5.31 8.91
N ILE A 119 -0.95 4.04 8.59
CA ILE A 119 -1.80 3.25 7.70
C ILE A 119 -2.11 1.90 8.37
N LEU A 120 -3.39 1.59 8.53
CA LEU A 120 -3.89 0.27 8.88
C LEU A 120 -4.67 -0.30 7.70
N ILE A 121 -4.23 -1.45 7.20
CA ILE A 121 -4.93 -2.24 6.17
C ILE A 121 -5.31 -3.57 6.81
N GLN A 122 -6.59 -3.91 6.79
CA GLN A 122 -7.10 -5.11 7.43
C GLN A 122 -8.13 -5.81 6.57
N ASP A 123 -8.12 -7.15 6.52
CA ASP A 123 -9.13 -7.96 5.82
C ASP A 123 -9.35 -7.48 4.38
N THR A 124 -8.27 -7.07 3.69
CA THR A 124 -8.32 -6.38 2.41
C THR A 124 -7.64 -7.21 1.34
N PHE A 125 -8.29 -7.30 0.18
CA PHE A 125 -7.80 -8.06 -0.96
C PHE A 125 -7.48 -7.13 -2.13
N GLY A 126 -6.34 -7.34 -2.78
CA GLY A 126 -6.03 -6.72 -4.06
C GLY A 126 -5.67 -7.75 -5.12
N GLY A 127 -6.32 -7.70 -6.27
CA GLY A 127 -5.94 -8.59 -7.36
C GLY A 127 -6.12 -8.04 -8.76
N GLY A 128 -5.43 -8.67 -9.69
CA GLY A 128 -5.59 -8.49 -11.12
C GLY A 128 -6.09 -9.77 -11.79
N PHE A 129 -5.61 -10.05 -13.01
CA PHE A 129 -5.98 -11.25 -13.76
C PHE A 129 -4.75 -12.10 -14.04
N GLY A 130 -4.88 -13.44 -14.02
CA GLY A 130 -3.73 -14.36 -14.06
C GLY A 130 -2.72 -14.13 -15.21
N ASN A 131 -3.21 -13.77 -16.41
CA ASN A 131 -2.37 -13.46 -17.58
C ASN A 131 -2.24 -11.95 -17.87
N ALA A 132 -2.80 -11.12 -17.00
CA ALA A 132 -2.85 -9.67 -17.17
C ALA A 132 -2.81 -9.03 -15.79
N PRO A 133 -1.65 -9.08 -15.11
CA PRO A 133 -1.55 -8.69 -13.71
C PRO A 133 -1.87 -7.20 -13.52
N GLY A 134 -2.43 -6.89 -12.35
CA GLY A 134 -2.62 -5.52 -11.89
C GLY A 134 -1.29 -4.83 -11.59
N GLY A 135 -1.36 -3.60 -11.09
CA GLY A 135 -0.21 -2.83 -10.64
C GLY A 135 0.36 -3.32 -9.31
N THR A 136 0.57 -2.37 -8.41
CA THR A 136 1.04 -2.61 -7.05
C THR A 136 -0.13 -2.54 -6.08
N PHE A 137 -0.28 -3.51 -5.17
CA PHE A 137 -1.31 -3.42 -4.15
C PHE A 137 -1.07 -2.23 -3.21
N LEU A 138 0.15 -2.08 -2.69
CA LEU A 138 0.52 -0.94 -1.87
C LEU A 138 1.82 -0.30 -2.35
N ASN A 139 1.73 0.87 -2.99
CA ASN A 139 2.87 1.69 -3.36
C ASN A 139 3.05 2.84 -2.36
N ILE A 140 4.23 2.98 -1.78
CA ILE A 140 4.50 3.96 -0.73
C ILE A 140 5.80 4.69 -1.05
N LEU A 141 5.80 6.02 -0.99
CA LEU A 141 7.04 6.80 -1.02
C LEU A 141 7.56 7.05 0.40
N ASP A 142 6.75 7.73 1.22
CA ASP A 142 7.10 8.03 2.60
C ASP A 142 5.90 7.81 3.54
N SER A 143 6.19 7.23 4.71
CA SER A 143 5.16 7.04 5.73
C SER A 143 5.73 6.84 7.13
N GLY A 144 4.92 7.17 8.14
CA GLY A 144 5.09 6.62 9.50
C GLY A 144 4.73 5.13 9.55
N GLY A 145 4.07 4.64 10.59
CA GLY A 145 3.82 3.20 10.75
C GLY A 145 2.81 2.65 9.75
N ILE A 146 3.07 1.47 9.19
CA ILE A 146 2.08 0.70 8.41
C ILE A 146 1.81 -0.63 9.09
N THR A 147 0.56 -1.00 9.23
CA THR A 147 0.14 -2.32 9.71
C THR A 147 -0.80 -2.96 8.69
N ILE A 148 -0.50 -4.19 8.29
CA ILE A 148 -1.28 -5.00 7.35
C ILE A 148 -1.67 -6.29 8.07
N ILE A 149 -2.97 -6.57 8.16
CA ILE A 149 -3.51 -7.72 8.90
C ILE A 149 -4.47 -8.49 8.00
N ALA A 150 -4.36 -9.83 7.99
CA ALA A 150 -5.33 -10.71 7.33
C ALA A 150 -5.66 -10.31 5.89
N SER A 151 -4.66 -9.79 5.17
CA SER A 151 -4.84 -9.25 3.83
C SER A 151 -4.17 -10.15 2.79
N GLN A 152 -4.57 -10.01 1.54
CA GLN A 152 -4.10 -10.89 0.47
C GLN A 152 -3.91 -10.15 -0.85
N THR A 153 -2.96 -10.65 -1.65
CA THR A 153 -2.76 -10.17 -3.02
C THR A 153 -2.65 -11.32 -4.00
N GLU A 154 -3.29 -11.20 -5.17
CA GLU A 154 -3.20 -12.19 -6.25
C GLU A 154 -3.08 -11.54 -7.63
N ALA A 155 -2.29 -12.12 -8.53
CA ALA A 155 -2.13 -11.61 -9.90
C ALA A 155 -1.80 -10.10 -9.96
N MET A 156 -0.90 -9.65 -9.08
CA MET A 156 -0.37 -8.28 -9.06
C MET A 156 1.05 -8.24 -9.60
N THR A 157 1.48 -7.10 -10.14
CA THR A 157 2.91 -6.89 -10.49
C THR A 157 3.77 -6.90 -9.23
N ASN A 158 3.30 -6.26 -8.15
CA ASN A 158 3.93 -6.27 -6.83
C ASN A 158 2.84 -6.25 -5.75
N SER A 159 3.10 -6.89 -4.62
CA SER A 159 2.25 -6.71 -3.43
C SER A 159 2.57 -5.40 -2.71
N ILE A 160 3.85 -5.10 -2.51
CA ILE A 160 4.28 -3.85 -1.86
C ILE A 160 5.48 -3.28 -2.62
N VAL A 161 5.50 -1.96 -2.81
CA VAL A 161 6.70 -1.24 -3.22
C VAL A 161 6.90 -0.07 -2.28
N TYR A 162 8.04 -0.03 -1.60
CA TYR A 162 8.50 1.11 -0.83
C TYR A 162 9.60 1.86 -1.59
N ASN A 163 9.39 3.16 -1.78
CA ASN A 163 10.25 4.08 -2.52
C ASN A 163 10.43 3.70 -4.00
N ALA A 164 9.33 3.58 -4.75
CA ALA A 164 9.36 3.21 -6.18
C ALA A 164 10.18 4.20 -7.05
N VAL A 165 10.26 5.47 -6.64
CA VAL A 165 10.96 6.54 -7.37
C VAL A 165 12.43 6.70 -6.94
N ASN A 166 12.95 5.85 -6.05
CA ASN A 166 14.31 5.90 -5.53
C ASN A 166 14.70 7.28 -4.96
N ASN A 167 13.79 7.92 -4.22
CA ASN A 167 14.10 9.15 -3.50
C ASN A 167 15.23 8.86 -2.48
N PRO A 168 16.38 9.56 -2.55
CA PRO A 168 17.51 9.31 -1.67
C PRO A 168 17.23 9.65 -0.20
N LEU A 169 16.23 10.49 0.07
CA LEU A 169 15.81 10.89 1.42
C LEU A 169 14.74 9.95 2.01
N ALA A 170 14.28 8.94 1.26
CA ALA A 170 13.32 7.99 1.77
C ALA A 170 13.95 7.07 2.83
N GLY A 171 13.22 6.84 3.93
CA GLY A 171 13.64 5.92 5.00
C GLY A 171 14.47 6.55 6.12
N ASP A 172 14.60 7.89 6.15
CA ASP A 172 15.25 8.62 7.25
C ASP A 172 14.51 8.42 8.58
N TYR A 173 13.19 8.29 8.53
CA TYR A 173 12.35 7.84 9.65
C TYR A 173 12.11 6.33 9.54
N SER A 174 12.75 5.54 10.42
CA SER A 174 12.67 4.07 10.39
C SER A 174 11.40 3.53 11.05
N ALA A 175 10.22 4.03 10.65
CA ALA A 175 8.95 3.48 11.09
C ALA A 175 8.73 2.06 10.51
N PRO A 176 8.08 1.15 11.24
CA PRO A 176 7.92 -0.22 10.79
C PRO A 176 6.77 -0.37 9.78
N ILE A 177 6.94 -1.34 8.88
CA ILE A 177 5.83 -1.99 8.16
C ILE A 177 5.62 -3.34 8.85
N MET A 178 4.47 -3.51 9.48
CA MET A 178 4.09 -4.71 10.22
C MET A 178 3.09 -5.53 9.37
N MET A 179 3.36 -6.82 9.17
CA MET A 179 2.49 -7.74 8.44
C MET A 179 2.11 -8.92 9.33
N ILE A 180 0.82 -9.17 9.47
CA ILE A 180 0.28 -10.19 10.37
C ILE A 180 -0.73 -11.04 9.61
N ASN A 181 -0.57 -12.37 9.65
CA ASN A 181 -1.55 -13.33 9.14
C ASN A 181 -2.01 -13.05 7.69
N SER A 182 -1.10 -12.58 6.82
CA SER A 182 -1.41 -12.14 5.46
C SER A 182 -0.84 -13.11 4.41
N ALA A 183 -1.44 -13.17 3.21
CA ALA A 183 -1.05 -14.06 2.13
C ALA A 183 -0.65 -13.30 0.85
N PHE A 184 0.64 -13.07 0.65
CA PHE A 184 1.15 -12.20 -0.41
C PHE A 184 2.03 -13.00 -1.37
N GLY A 185 1.49 -13.30 -2.56
CA GLY A 185 2.16 -14.12 -3.57
C GLY A 185 2.96 -13.35 -4.62
N ASN A 186 2.90 -12.02 -4.63
CA ASN A 186 3.58 -11.16 -5.60
C ASN A 186 4.75 -10.40 -4.94
N PRO A 187 5.72 -9.89 -5.72
CA PRO A 187 6.92 -9.29 -5.15
C PRO A 187 6.66 -8.16 -4.15
N ILE A 188 7.46 -8.12 -3.09
CA ILE A 188 7.59 -7.05 -2.10
C ILE A 188 8.96 -6.41 -2.30
N VAL A 189 8.97 -5.13 -2.64
CA VAL A 189 10.17 -4.39 -3.03
C VAL A 189 10.44 -3.25 -2.06
N PHE A 190 11.63 -3.22 -1.47
CA PHE A 190 12.11 -2.12 -0.63
C PHE A 190 13.34 -1.47 -1.28
N ASN A 191 13.23 -0.23 -1.72
CA ASN A 191 14.33 0.53 -2.34
C ASN A 191 14.94 1.58 -1.39
N ALA A 192 14.73 1.43 -0.09
CA ALA A 192 15.22 2.36 0.92
C ALA A 192 15.27 1.69 2.30
N ARG A 193 15.87 2.39 3.27
CA ARG A 193 15.93 1.96 4.66
C ARG A 193 14.52 1.82 5.23
N ARG A 194 14.22 0.67 5.84
CA ARG A 194 12.96 0.43 6.55
C ARG A 194 13.11 -0.68 7.59
N THR A 195 12.15 -0.76 8.49
CA THR A 195 11.96 -1.93 9.36
C THR A 195 10.74 -2.69 8.86
N PHE A 196 10.90 -3.99 8.61
CA PHE A 196 9.83 -4.90 8.26
C PHE A 196 9.67 -5.91 9.39
N VAL A 197 8.46 -6.00 9.95
CA VAL A 197 8.12 -6.96 11.00
C VAL A 197 7.01 -7.84 10.47
N SER A 198 7.18 -9.15 10.54
CA SER A 198 6.22 -10.08 9.96
C SER A 198 5.97 -11.27 10.89
N THR A 199 4.70 -11.66 11.02
CA THR A 199 4.30 -12.83 11.79
C THR A 199 3.12 -13.60 11.20
N GLY A 200 3.29 -14.92 11.10
CA GLY A 200 2.26 -15.85 10.62
C GLY A 200 1.80 -15.63 9.18
N ASN A 201 2.64 -15.06 8.32
CA ASN A 201 2.31 -14.75 6.93
C ASN A 201 2.64 -15.91 5.98
N PHE A 202 1.95 -15.91 4.84
CA PHE A 202 2.24 -16.77 3.71
C PHE A 202 2.84 -15.94 2.56
N PHE A 203 4.09 -16.21 2.21
CA PHE A 203 4.72 -15.68 1.00
C PHE A 203 4.93 -16.78 -0.03
N THR A 204 5.23 -16.41 -1.27
CA THR A 204 5.72 -17.34 -2.31
C THR A 204 7.26 -17.36 -2.30
N GLY A 205 7.89 -18.18 -3.15
CA GLY A 205 9.34 -18.13 -3.33
C GLY A 205 9.77 -16.82 -3.98
N ASP A 206 10.96 -16.30 -3.61
CA ASP A 206 11.56 -15.08 -4.18
C ASP A 206 10.67 -13.82 -4.12
N THR A 207 9.79 -13.75 -3.12
CA THR A 207 8.88 -12.59 -2.93
C THR A 207 9.64 -11.30 -2.62
N PHE A 208 10.78 -11.33 -1.93
CA PHE A 208 11.42 -10.11 -1.43
C PHE A 208 12.59 -9.63 -2.31
N LYS A 209 12.56 -8.33 -2.65
CA LYS A 209 13.70 -7.57 -3.20
C LYS A 209 13.98 -6.40 -2.26
N ALA A 210 15.16 -6.37 -1.66
CA ALA A 210 15.43 -5.43 -0.57
C ALA A 210 16.76 -4.67 -0.74
N ASP A 211 16.72 -3.38 -0.44
CA ASP A 211 17.86 -2.55 -0.10
C ASP A 211 18.61 -3.14 1.11
N GLU A 212 19.94 -3.03 1.12
CA GLU A 212 20.79 -3.58 2.18
C GLU A 212 20.44 -3.02 3.58
N ARG A 213 19.88 -1.81 3.62
CA ARG A 213 19.48 -1.08 4.83
C ARG A 213 18.13 -1.55 5.39
N LEU A 214 17.42 -2.47 4.73
CA LEU A 214 16.20 -3.08 5.28
C LEU A 214 16.52 -3.95 6.50
N ARG A 215 15.79 -3.77 7.60
CA ARG A 215 15.82 -4.65 8.76
C ARG A 215 14.57 -5.51 8.75
N VAL A 216 14.72 -6.83 8.90
CA VAL A 216 13.62 -7.79 8.87
C VAL A 216 13.57 -8.52 10.21
N TYR A 217 12.38 -8.60 10.79
CA TYR A 217 12.07 -9.42 11.96
C TYR A 217 10.88 -10.30 11.57
N SER A 218 11.09 -11.61 11.44
CA SER A 218 10.07 -12.55 10.95
C SER A 218 9.85 -13.67 11.95
N THR A 219 8.59 -14.07 12.19
CA THR A 219 8.28 -15.21 13.07
C THR A 219 7.10 -16.01 12.54
N GLY A 220 7.29 -17.31 12.31
CA GLY A 220 6.21 -18.19 11.85
C GLY A 220 5.74 -17.93 10.41
N ASP A 221 6.50 -17.16 9.62
CA ASP A 221 6.19 -16.92 8.22
C ASP A 221 6.64 -18.08 7.33
N ARG A 222 5.85 -18.37 6.30
CA ARG A 222 6.25 -19.29 5.22
C ARG A 222 7.12 -18.53 4.21
N PHE A 223 8.34 -19.02 3.97
CA PHE A 223 9.33 -18.49 3.01
C PHE A 223 9.94 -17.10 3.32
N CYS A 224 9.70 -16.54 4.51
CA CYS A 224 10.46 -15.40 5.04
C CYS A 224 11.15 -15.86 6.34
N TYR A 225 12.43 -16.24 6.27
CA TYR A 225 13.16 -16.76 7.44
C TYR A 225 13.97 -15.67 8.13
N ASP A 226 13.98 -15.70 9.46
CA ASP A 226 14.71 -14.80 10.34
C ASP A 226 16.22 -15.05 10.26
N GLY A 227 16.99 -13.98 10.10
CA GLY A 227 18.43 -14.05 9.84
C GLY A 227 19.21 -13.09 10.74
N PHE A 228 19.10 -13.25 12.06
CA PHE A 228 20.18 -12.85 12.96
C PHE A 228 21.19 -14.00 13.07
N THR A 229 22.14 -14.08 12.14
CA THR A 229 23.44 -14.67 12.43
C THR A 229 24.41 -13.53 12.65
N LEU A 230 24.90 -13.42 13.89
CA LEU A 230 26.05 -12.60 14.25
C LEU A 230 27.24 -12.92 13.32
N ALA A 231 27.90 -11.85 12.88
CA ALA A 231 29.24 -11.75 12.29
C ALA A 231 29.48 -12.20 10.82
N ALA A 232 30.04 -11.24 10.08
CA ALA A 232 30.94 -11.33 8.93
C ALA A 232 30.36 -11.52 7.50
N ALA A 233 30.74 -10.54 6.66
CA ALA A 233 30.91 -10.56 5.20
C ALA A 233 29.68 -10.69 4.28
N ALA A 234 29.30 -9.53 3.71
CA ALA A 234 28.83 -9.32 2.33
C ALA A 234 28.10 -10.49 1.64
N LEU A 235 26.85 -10.75 2.03
CA LEU A 235 25.92 -11.60 1.27
C LEU A 235 24.57 -10.88 1.17
N ARG A 236 24.12 -10.66 -0.08
CA ARG A 236 22.83 -10.04 -0.39
C ARG A 236 21.71 -10.76 0.38
N LYS A 237 21.01 -10.02 1.25
CA LYS A 237 19.80 -10.49 1.95
C LYS A 237 18.80 -11.02 0.92
N ARG A 238 18.70 -12.34 0.79
CA ARG A 238 17.63 -13.01 0.07
C ARG A 238 16.82 -13.79 1.11
N CYS A 239 15.54 -13.45 1.24
CA CYS A 239 14.56 -14.39 1.78
C CYS A 239 14.41 -15.51 0.74
N SER A 240 15.35 -16.45 0.75
CA SER A 240 15.39 -17.59 -0.15
C SER A 240 15.84 -18.81 0.66
N THR A 241 15.00 -19.83 0.57
CA THR A 241 15.15 -21.19 1.09
C THR A 241 16.59 -21.70 1.12
N LYS A 242 17.14 -21.85 2.32
CA LYS A 242 17.88 -23.05 2.68
C LYS A 242 17.30 -23.64 3.95
N LEU A 243 16.57 -24.75 3.78
CA LEU A 243 16.42 -25.75 4.83
C LEU A 243 17.82 -26.14 5.33
N PRO A 244 18.04 -26.34 6.64
CA PRO A 244 19.20 -27.09 7.09
C PRO A 244 19.03 -28.52 6.57
N SER A 245 19.85 -28.92 5.60
CA SER A 245 20.06 -30.34 5.35
C SER A 245 20.73 -30.90 6.60
N TYR A 246 20.02 -31.76 7.33
CA TYR A 246 20.62 -32.69 8.26
C TYR A 246 21.69 -33.51 7.52
N LEU A 247 22.95 -33.35 7.94
CA LEU A 247 24.03 -34.33 8.10
C LEU A 247 25.33 -33.60 8.47
#